data_AF-A0A7R9KFV0-F1
#
_entry.id   AF-A0A7R9KFV0-F1
#
_cell.length_a   1.000
_cell.length_b   1.000
_cell.length_c   1.000
_cell.angle_alpha   90.00
_cell.angle_beta   90.00
_cell.angle_gamma   90.00
#
_symmetry.space_group_name_H-M   'P 1'
#
loop_
_entity.id
_entity.type
_entity.pdbx_description
1 polymer ?
#
loop_
_entity_poly.entity_id
_entity_poly.type
_entity_poly.pdbx_seq_one_letter_code
_entity_poly.pdbx_strand_id
1 'polypeptide(L)'
;MKSPDSGELKIVRMDKYSGPATGDEEVFLLCEKVNKKEIKIRFFETDNDGHQLWESFANFTEADVHHQVAIVFRTPPYRDTEIKCSVQTKMCSSGRLDSYTRFLHTILSIT
;
A
#
# COMPACT_ATOMS: atom_id res chain seq x y z
N MET A 1 27.30 -4.01 16.08
CA MET A 1 26.86 -4.54 14.77
C MET A 1 25.47 -3.98 14.53
N LYS A 2 25.31 -3.05 13.58
CA LYS A 2 23.96 -2.59 13.18
C LYS A 2 23.34 -3.72 12.36
N SER A 3 22.24 -4.27 12.84
CA SER A 3 21.42 -5.19 12.04
C SER A 3 21.17 -4.56 10.67
N PRO A 4 21.32 -5.30 9.56
CA PRO A 4 21.09 -4.74 8.24
C PRO A 4 19.65 -4.21 8.21
N ASP A 5 19.48 -2.98 7.71
CA ASP A 5 18.20 -2.28 7.59
C ASP A 5 17.06 -3.25 7.31
N SER A 6 16.17 -3.40 8.29
CA SER A 6 15.01 -4.27 8.21
C SER A 6 13.99 -3.68 7.23
N GLY A 7 14.24 -3.82 5.91
CA GLY A 7 13.26 -3.68 4.84
C GLY A 7 12.27 -2.51 4.96
N GLU A 8 12.69 -1.38 5.54
CA GLU A 8 11.76 -0.33 5.91
C GLU A 8 11.36 0.49 4.69
N LEU A 9 10.06 0.55 4.40
CA LEU A 9 9.54 1.37 3.31
C LEU A 9 9.30 2.79 3.80
N LYS A 10 10.14 3.72 3.38
CA LYS A 10 9.84 5.15 3.48
C LYS A 10 9.29 5.65 2.15
N ILE A 11 7.98 5.91 2.14
CA ILE A 11 7.25 6.42 0.98
C ILE A 11 7.62 7.89 0.77
N VAL A 12 8.14 8.23 -0.42
CA VAL A 12 8.49 9.60 -0.80
C VAL A 12 7.33 10.26 -1.56
N ARG A 13 6.78 9.55 -2.55
CA ARG A 13 5.67 10.02 -3.39
C ARG A 13 4.98 8.85 -4.08
N MET A 14 3.69 9.00 -4.37
CA MET A 14 2.95 8.11 -5.25
C MET A 14 2.34 8.93 -6.39
N ASP A 15 2.10 8.31 -7.54
CA ASP A 15 1.32 8.90 -8.62
C ASP A 15 -0.18 8.92 -8.30
N LYS A 16 -0.68 7.91 -7.58
CA LYS A 16 -2.09 7.76 -7.19
C LYS A 16 -2.25 7.60 -5.68
N TYR A 17 -3.28 8.23 -5.14
CA TYR A 17 -3.68 8.16 -3.73
C TYR A 17 -5.12 7.65 -3.57
N SER A 18 -5.71 7.17 -4.65
CA SER A 18 -7.06 6.64 -4.70
C SER A 18 -7.19 5.67 -5.87
N GLY A 19 -8.08 4.69 -5.74
CA GLY A 19 -8.41 3.72 -6.79
C GLY A 19 -9.71 2.99 -6.46
N PRO A 20 -10.28 2.21 -7.39
CA PRO A 20 -11.55 1.54 -7.17
C PRO A 20 -11.43 0.49 -6.05
N ALA A 21 -12.54 0.27 -5.32
CA ALA A 21 -12.60 -0.75 -4.27
C ALA A 21 -12.33 -2.17 -4.79
N THR A 22 -12.50 -2.42 -6.08
CA THR A 22 -12.14 -3.69 -6.75
C THR A 22 -10.64 -3.95 -6.81
N GLY A 23 -9.79 -2.94 -6.56
CA GLY A 23 -8.34 -3.04 -6.68
C GLY A 23 -7.87 -3.15 -8.13
N ASP A 24 -6.71 -3.78 -8.31
CA ASP A 24 -6.03 -4.01 -9.59
C ASP A 24 -5.58 -2.74 -10.33
N GLU A 25 -5.54 -1.61 -9.64
CA GLU A 25 -5.05 -0.36 -10.20
C GLU A 25 -3.53 -0.27 -10.03
N GLU A 26 -2.82 -0.01 -11.12
CA GLU A 26 -1.37 0.17 -11.14
C GLU A 26 -0.97 1.52 -10.51
N VAL A 27 -0.02 1.48 -9.58
CA VAL A 27 0.49 2.63 -8.82
C VAL A 27 2.02 2.63 -8.88
N PHE A 28 2.58 3.79 -9.16
CA PHE A 28 4.02 4.07 -9.15
C PHE A 28 4.41 4.72 -7.82
N LEU A 29 5.20 3.99 -7.03
CA LEU A 29 5.68 4.43 -5.73
C LEU A 29 7.16 4.77 -5.78
N LEU A 30 7.51 6.01 -5.42
CA LEU A 30 8.88 6.41 -5.12
C LEU A 30 9.15 6.21 -3.63
N CYS A 31 10.27 5.57 -3.30
CA CYS A 31 10.65 5.28 -1.93
C CYS A 31 12.15 5.47 -1.70
N GLU A 32 12.57 5.48 -0.43
CA GLU A 32 13.98 5.29 -0.10
C GLU A 32 14.43 3.85 -0.39
N LYS A 33 15.73 3.58 -0.24
CA LYS A 33 16.33 2.30 -0.63
C LYS A 33 15.69 1.12 0.13
N VAL A 34 15.08 0.18 -0.59
CA VAL A 34 14.45 -1.02 -0.03
C VAL A 34 15.20 -2.31 -0.37
N ASN A 35 15.00 -3.37 0.42
CA ASN A 35 15.40 -4.72 0.04
C ASN A 35 14.27 -5.40 -0.78
N LYS A 36 14.48 -5.60 -2.08
CA LYS A 36 13.46 -6.14 -3.00
C LYS A 36 12.91 -7.52 -2.62
N LYS A 37 13.63 -8.31 -1.81
CA LYS A 37 13.18 -9.65 -1.36
C LYS A 37 12.33 -9.64 -0.09
N GLU A 38 12.41 -8.57 0.69
CA GLU A 38 11.78 -8.48 2.01
C GLU A 38 10.72 -7.37 2.08
N ILE A 39 10.54 -6.62 0.99
CA ILE A 39 9.56 -5.55 0.92
C ILE A 39 8.16 -6.08 0.61
N LYS A 40 7.19 -5.62 1.40
CA LYS A 40 5.75 -5.80 1.15
C LYS A 40 5.04 -4.49 1.44
N ILE A 41 4.13 -4.10 0.56
CA ILE A 41 3.25 -2.94 0.75
C ILE A 41 1.94 -3.43 1.32
N ARG A 42 1.62 -2.97 2.52
CA ARG A 42 0.43 -3.39 3.28
C ARG A 42 -0.58 -2.27 3.31
N PHE A 43 -1.81 -2.59 2.92
CA PHE A 43 -3.00 -1.76 3.08
C PHE A 43 -3.73 -2.23 4.32
N PHE A 44 -4.23 -1.30 5.14
CA PHE A 44 -4.96 -1.65 6.35
C PHE A 44 -5.95 -0.57 6.78
N GLU A 45 -6.94 -0.98 7.55
CA GLU A 45 -7.95 -0.13 8.17
C GLU A 45 -8.00 -0.42 9.67
N THR A 46 -8.22 0.63 10.45
CA THR A 46 -8.38 0.52 11.91
C THR A 46 -9.66 1.20 12.35
N ASP A 47 -10.29 0.72 13.42
CA ASP A 47 -11.38 1.44 14.10
C ASP A 47 -10.86 2.67 14.88
N ASN A 48 -11.77 3.31 15.63
CA ASN A 48 -11.45 4.49 16.44
C ASN A 48 -10.56 4.17 17.65
N ASP A 49 -10.60 2.93 18.14
CA ASP A 49 -9.81 2.42 19.26
C ASP A 49 -8.43 1.91 18.79
N GLY A 50 -8.20 1.89 17.48
CA GLY A 50 -6.94 1.46 16.86
C GLY A 50 -6.88 -0.03 16.54
N HIS A 51 -7.96 -0.79 16.73
CA HIS A 51 -8.00 -2.20 16.34
C HIS A 51 -8.05 -2.35 14.83
N GLN A 52 -7.26 -3.30 14.31
CA GLN A 52 -7.22 -3.59 12.88
C GLN A 52 -8.53 -4.24 12.42
N LEU A 53 -9.24 -3.58 11.51
CA LEU A 53 -10.48 -4.07 10.90
C LEU A 53 -10.23 -4.89 9.63
N TRP A 54 -9.19 -4.53 8.89
CA TRP A 54 -8.84 -5.16 7.62
C TRP A 54 -7.37 -4.95 7.30
N GLU A 55 -6.77 -5.91 6.61
CA GLU A 55 -5.49 -5.74 5.94
C GLU A 55 -5.44 -6.53 4.63
N SER A 56 -4.62 -6.06 3.70
CA SER A 56 -4.27 -6.77 2.48
C SER A 56 -2.92 -6.28 1.95
N PHE A 57 -2.31 -7.04 1.05
CA PHE A 57 -1.00 -6.72 0.48
C PHE A 57 -1.13 -6.38 -1.00
N ALA A 58 -0.40 -5.34 -1.44
CA ALA A 58 -0.29 -5.03 -2.85
C ALA A 58 0.37 -6.16 -3.63
N ASN A 59 -0.01 -6.31 -4.89
CA ASN A 59 0.56 -7.31 -5.78
C ASN A 59 1.69 -6.71 -6.63
N PHE A 60 2.88 -7.27 -6.52
CA PHE A 60 4.06 -6.96 -7.34
C PHE A 60 5.12 -8.06 -7.16
N THR A 61 6.13 -8.06 -8.03
CA THR A 61 7.24 -9.01 -8.03
C THR A 61 8.59 -8.29 -7.87
N GLU A 62 9.68 -9.05 -7.73
CA GLU A 62 11.03 -8.47 -7.69
C GLU A 62 11.39 -7.67 -8.96
N ALA A 63 10.77 -7.98 -10.11
CA ALA A 63 11.01 -7.27 -11.37
C ALA A 63 10.37 -5.87 -11.38
N ASP A 64 9.34 -5.66 -10.57
CA ASP A 64 8.61 -4.38 -10.46
C ASP A 64 9.31 -3.40 -9.50
N VAL A 65 10.38 -3.84 -8.83
CA VAL A 65 11.22 -2.99 -7.97
C VAL A 65 12.37 -2.39 -8.78
N HIS A 66 12.21 -1.14 -9.20
CA HIS A 66 13.20 -0.42 -10.01
C HIS A 66 14.34 0.13 -9.14
N HIS A 67 15.54 -0.43 -9.33
CA HIS A 67 16.79 -0.02 -8.65
C HIS A 67 16.68 0.17 -7.13
N GLN A 68 15.79 -0.57 -6.47
CA GLN A 68 15.53 -0.47 -5.02
C GLN A 68 14.98 0.89 -4.54
N VAL A 69 14.56 1.78 -5.45
CA VAL A 69 14.12 3.15 -5.11
C VAL A 69 12.75 3.52 -5.70
N ALA A 70 12.18 2.64 -6.53
CA ALA A 70 10.78 2.73 -6.92
C ALA A 70 10.16 1.34 -6.98
N ILE A 71 8.85 1.27 -6.79
CA ILE A 71 8.06 0.05 -6.87
C ILE A 71 6.82 0.35 -7.71
N VAL A 72 6.57 -0.47 -8.72
CA VAL A 72 5.27 -0.50 -9.41
C VAL A 72 4.47 -1.63 -8.78
N PHE A 73 3.24 -1.35 -8.34
CA PHE A 73 2.38 -2.36 -7.75
C PHE A 73 0.94 -2.20 -8.18
N ARG A 74 0.15 -3.26 -8.01
CA ARG A 74 -1.31 -3.24 -8.17
C ARG A 74 -1.99 -3.23 -6.83
N THR A 75 -2.95 -2.32 -6.66
CA THR A 75 -3.72 -2.18 -5.41
C THR A 75 -4.48 -3.46 -5.09
N PRO A 76 -4.53 -3.89 -3.82
CA PRO A 76 -5.39 -5.00 -3.43
C PRO A 76 -6.87 -4.59 -3.50
N PRO A 77 -7.80 -5.54 -3.71
CA PRO A 77 -9.22 -5.27 -3.51
C PRO A 77 -9.49 -4.91 -2.05
N TYR A 78 -10.37 -3.94 -1.82
CA TYR A 78 -10.88 -3.64 -0.49
C TYR A 78 -11.78 -4.77 0.02
N ARG A 79 -11.99 -4.84 1.35
CA ARG A 79 -12.73 -5.95 2.00
C ARG A 79 -14.12 -6.19 1.42
N ASP A 80 -14.79 -5.12 1.04
CA ASP A 80 -16.10 -5.10 0.39
C ASP A 80 -15.95 -4.27 -0.88
N THR A 81 -16.10 -4.88 -2.05
CA THR A 81 -15.91 -4.18 -3.33
C THR A 81 -17.13 -3.35 -3.73
N GLU A 82 -18.28 -3.50 -3.04
CA GLU A 82 -19.56 -2.87 -3.36
C GLU A 82 -19.90 -1.68 -2.45
N ILE A 83 -18.87 -0.99 -1.94
CA ILE A 83 -18.99 0.19 -1.07
C ILE A 83 -19.94 1.25 -1.66
N LYS A 84 -20.71 1.88 -0.78
CA LYS A 84 -21.65 2.97 -1.15
C LYS A 84 -21.06 4.36 -0.99
N CYS A 85 -19.92 4.47 -0.30
CA CYS A 85 -19.17 5.69 -0.08
C CYS A 85 -17.68 5.35 -0.11
N SER A 86 -16.83 6.31 -0.51
CA SER A 86 -15.39 6.11 -0.51
C SER A 86 -14.85 5.80 0.89
N VAL A 87 -13.92 4.84 1.00
CA VAL A 87 -13.32 4.41 2.26
C VAL A 87 -11.84 4.74 2.28
N GLN A 88 -11.40 5.41 3.35
CA GLN A 88 -9.99 5.72 3.53
C GLN A 88 -9.27 4.61 4.30
N THR A 89 -8.21 4.10 3.69
CA THR A 89 -7.29 3.11 4.27
C THR A 89 -5.90 3.71 4.43
N LYS A 90 -5.04 3.00 5.15
CA LYS A 90 -3.64 3.35 5.39
C LYS A 90 -2.74 2.38 4.63
N MET A 91 -1.60 2.86 4.16
CA MET A 91 -0.60 2.10 3.42
C MET A 91 0.78 2.26 4.08
N CYS A 92 1.46 1.15 4.35
CA CYS A 92 2.78 1.12 5.00
C CYS A 92 3.63 -0.06 4.50
N SER A 93 4.89 -0.16 4.94
CA SER A 93 5.57 -1.47 4.93
C SER A 93 4.91 -2.41 5.92
N SER A 94 4.97 -3.71 5.66
CA SER A 94 4.47 -4.74 6.59
C SER A 94 5.02 -4.65 8.03
N GLY A 95 6.13 -3.95 8.26
CA GLY A 95 6.82 -3.87 9.56
C GLY A 95 6.65 -2.57 10.36
N ARG A 96 6.03 -1.50 9.81
CA ARG A 96 5.80 -0.23 10.54
C ARG A 96 4.32 0.13 10.59
N LEU A 97 3.85 0.49 11.78
CA LEU A 97 2.49 1.01 12.03
C LEU A 97 2.47 2.53 12.27
N ASP A 98 3.63 3.11 12.60
CA ASP A 98 3.83 4.50 12.99
C ASP A 98 4.09 5.45 11.81
N SER A 99 4.38 4.92 10.62
CA SER A 99 4.48 5.69 9.38
C SER A 99 3.63 5.05 8.29
N TYR A 100 2.64 5.81 7.82
CA TYR A 100 1.72 5.37 6.77
C TYR A 100 1.28 6.53 5.90
N THR A 101 0.89 6.21 4.67
CA THR A 101 0.22 7.14 3.75
C THR A 101 -1.26 6.74 3.63
N ARG A 102 -2.15 7.70 3.37
CA ARG A 102 -3.59 7.42 3.20
C ARG A 102 -3.86 7.06 1.73
N PHE A 103 -4.72 6.07 1.52
CA PHE A 103 -5.22 5.67 0.21
C PHE A 103 -6.74 5.56 0.24
N LEU A 104 -7.42 6.16 -0.74
CA LEU A 104 -8.89 6.22 -0.80
C LEU A 104 -9.44 5.18 -1.78
N HIS A 105 -10.16 4.17 -1.28
CA HIS A 105 -10.94 3.28 -2.12
C HIS A 105 -12.23 3.97 -2.55
N THR A 106 -12.47 4.06 -3.86
CA THR A 106 -13.63 4.74 -4.45
C THR A 106 -14.64 3.72 -4.97
N ILE A 107 -15.88 4.18 -5.15
CA ILE A 107 -16.92 3.41 -5.83
C ILE A 107 -16.47 3.19 -7.27
N LEU A 108 -16.69 1.98 -7.81
CA LEU A 108 -16.42 1.68 -9.21
C LEU A 108 -17.14 2.71 -10.09
N SER A 109 -16.38 3.56 -10.76
CA SER A 109 -16.94 4.54 -11.68
C SER A 109 -17.30 3.81 -12.96
N ILE A 110 -18.57 3.49 -13.13
CA ILE A 110 -19.10 3.02 -14.43
C ILE A 110 -18.94 4.22 -15.38
N THR A 111 -17.92 4.18 -16.23
CA THR A 111 -17.72 5.17 -17.30
C THR A 111 -18.37 4.65 -18.57
#